data_AF-A0A8S9MCQ3-F1
#
_entry.id   AF-A0A8S9MCQ3-F1
#
_cell.length_a   1.000
_cell.length_b   1.000
_cell.length_c   1.000
_cell.angle_alpha   90.00
_cell.angle_beta   90.00
_cell.angle_gamma   90.00
#
_symmetry.space_group_name_H-M   'P 1'
#
loop_
_entity.id
_entity.type
_entity.pdbx_description
1 polymer ?
#
loop_
_entity_poly.entity_id
_entity_poly.type
_entity_poly.pdbx_seq_one_letter_code
_entity_poly.pdbx_strand_id
1 'polypeptide(L)'
;MKESRSFFACASVGSTKVYVAGGHDEQKNALRSAEVYDVEKDEWSTIAWMAEGRDECQGLGMGTGVGFCVLSGYATESQGRFRQDGEVYDPMTKSWSRIENAWPFPDTSPRGRTVVDTRGSSRLCCFSTDRELQSQRQWESRDGSRKWNLDVEVTQLPTSGSSVYVGSSGGESVVMIVGRRETKGLLMKTTTEKNAGKWSHVNDIPFGFSTLPFSHASIYV
;
A
#
# COMPACT_ATOMS: atom_id res chain seq x y z
N MET A 1 13.11 -0.33 -15.82
CA MET A 1 13.16 -1.44 -14.86
C MET A 1 13.87 -2.60 -15.55
N LYS A 2 14.77 -3.30 -14.85
CA LYS A 2 15.62 -4.35 -15.43
C LYS A 2 15.04 -5.74 -15.29
N GLU A 3 14.27 -6.00 -14.23
CA GLU A 3 13.60 -7.29 -14.01
C GLU A 3 12.10 -7.19 -14.28
N SER A 4 11.56 -8.14 -15.04
CA SER A 4 10.11 -8.32 -15.20
C SER A 4 9.50 -8.76 -13.87
N ARG A 5 8.46 -8.06 -13.43
CA ARG A 5 7.76 -8.35 -12.17
C ARG A 5 6.27 -8.04 -12.27
N SER A 6 5.45 -8.82 -11.59
CA SER A 6 4.02 -8.56 -11.38
C SER A 6 3.70 -8.48 -9.88
N PHE A 7 2.60 -7.82 -9.51
CA PHE A 7 2.13 -7.72 -8.12
C PHE A 7 3.13 -7.15 -7.09
N PHE A 8 4.07 -6.33 -7.57
CA PHE A 8 5.09 -5.68 -6.75
C PHE A 8 4.58 -4.45 -5.98
N ALA A 9 5.30 -4.09 -4.92
CA ALA A 9 5.15 -2.85 -4.20
C ALA A 9 5.71 -1.67 -5.00
N CYS A 10 5.01 -0.53 -5.00
CA CYS A 10 5.45 0.70 -5.67
C CYS A 10 5.06 1.93 -4.83
N ALA A 11 5.96 2.90 -4.71
CA ALA A 11 5.66 4.20 -4.11
C ALA A 11 6.60 5.30 -4.62
N SER A 12 6.08 6.53 -4.72
CA SER A 12 6.90 7.73 -4.83
C SER A 12 7.44 8.12 -3.46
N VAL A 13 8.74 8.39 -3.35
CA VAL A 13 9.36 8.88 -2.11
C VAL A 13 10.16 10.14 -2.44
N GLY A 14 9.79 11.25 -1.80
CA GLY A 14 10.29 12.57 -2.21
C GLY A 14 9.73 12.99 -3.58
N SER A 15 10.35 14.00 -4.20
CA SER A 15 9.88 14.58 -5.46
C SER A 15 10.37 13.88 -6.73
N THR A 16 11.45 13.10 -6.66
CA THR A 16 12.18 12.63 -7.85
C THR A 16 12.39 11.12 -7.92
N LYS A 17 11.90 10.37 -6.92
CA LYS A 17 12.17 8.93 -6.82
C LYS A 17 10.90 8.10 -6.78
N VAL A 18 10.87 7.08 -7.63
CA VAL A 18 9.86 6.01 -7.61
C VAL A 18 10.55 4.71 -7.27
N TYR A 19 10.12 4.07 -6.19
CA TYR A 19 10.68 2.81 -5.72
C TYR A 19 9.75 1.66 -6.09
N VAL A 20 10.34 0.53 -6.46
CA VAL A 20 9.65 -0.73 -6.70
C VAL A 20 10.39 -1.87 -5.99
N ALA A 21 9.66 -2.81 -5.40
CA ALA A 21 10.24 -3.98 -4.76
C ALA A 21 9.25 -5.15 -4.71
N GLY A 22 9.80 -6.35 -4.64
CA GLY A 22 8.98 -7.56 -4.56
C GLY A 22 8.21 -7.84 -5.85
N GLY A 23 7.05 -8.47 -5.68
CA GLY A 23 6.26 -9.08 -6.75
C GLY A 23 6.74 -10.49 -7.07
N HIS A 24 6.38 -10.98 -8.25
CA HIS A 24 6.86 -12.26 -8.77
C HIS A 24 7.35 -12.19 -10.21
N ASP A 25 8.23 -13.13 -10.57
CA ASP A 25 8.69 -13.37 -11.94
C ASP A 25 7.68 -14.18 -12.76
N GLU A 26 8.03 -14.49 -14.02
CA GLU A 26 7.17 -15.30 -14.93
C GLU A 26 6.88 -16.71 -14.41
N GLN A 27 7.71 -17.23 -13.51
CA GLN A 27 7.58 -18.53 -12.88
C GLN A 27 6.80 -18.46 -11.55
N LYS A 28 6.30 -17.28 -11.19
CA LYS A 28 5.59 -16.98 -9.93
C LYS A 28 6.47 -17.14 -8.69
N ASN A 29 7.78 -16.98 -8.84
CA ASN A 29 8.68 -16.91 -7.69
C ASN A 29 8.64 -15.51 -7.09
N ALA A 30 8.41 -15.40 -5.78
CA ALA A 30 8.43 -14.15 -5.07
C ALA A 30 9.85 -13.52 -5.12
N LEU A 31 9.91 -12.24 -5.48
CA LEU A 31 11.15 -11.51 -5.67
C LEU A 31 11.60 -10.81 -4.38
N ARG A 32 12.91 -10.80 -4.15
CA ARG A 32 13.58 -9.96 -3.13
C ARG A 32 14.15 -8.67 -3.71
N SER A 33 14.23 -8.60 -5.04
CA SER A 33 14.88 -7.51 -5.73
C SER A 33 14.06 -6.23 -5.62
N ALA A 34 14.79 -5.11 -5.65
CA ALA A 34 14.21 -3.78 -5.62
C ALA A 34 14.99 -2.84 -6.53
N GLU A 35 14.28 -1.88 -7.10
CA GLU A 35 14.82 -0.89 -8.02
C GLU A 35 14.25 0.50 -7.69
N VAL A 36 15.00 1.53 -8.05
CA VAL A 36 14.56 2.92 -7.94
C VAL A 36 14.71 3.57 -9.31
N TYR A 37 13.68 4.31 -9.70
CA TYR A 37 13.69 5.21 -10.84
C TYR A 37 13.98 6.63 -10.38
N ASP A 38 15.00 7.24 -10.98
CA ASP A 38 15.34 8.65 -10.82
C ASP A 38 14.71 9.44 -11.97
N VAL A 39 13.70 10.26 -11.66
CA VAL A 39 12.96 11.05 -12.65
C VAL A 39 13.85 12.11 -13.29
N GLU A 40 14.82 12.67 -12.56
CA GLU A 40 15.69 13.74 -13.09
C GLU A 40 16.72 13.18 -14.07
N LYS A 41 17.14 11.93 -13.86
CA LYS A 41 18.13 11.25 -14.71
C LYS A 41 17.51 10.38 -15.79
N ASP A 42 16.20 10.13 -15.70
CA ASP A 42 15.49 9.17 -16.56
C ASP A 42 16.13 7.77 -16.53
N GLU A 43 16.48 7.31 -15.32
CA GLU A 43 17.27 6.10 -15.15
C GLU A 43 16.76 5.20 -14.02
N TRP A 44 16.80 3.88 -14.28
CA TRP A 44 16.57 2.85 -13.28
C TRP A 44 17.88 2.34 -12.69
N SER A 45 17.92 2.22 -11.36
CA SER A 45 19.04 1.66 -10.61
C SER A 45 18.57 0.56 -9.66
N THR A 46 19.33 -0.53 -9.57
CA THR A 46 19.11 -1.59 -8.57
C THR A 46 19.54 -1.09 -7.19
N ILE A 47 18.76 -1.40 -6.16
CA ILE A 47 19.09 -1.13 -4.75
C ILE A 47 19.31 -2.44 -4.00
N ALA A 48 19.67 -2.35 -2.71
CA ALA A 48 19.85 -3.53 -1.87
C ALA A 48 18.62 -4.46 -1.94
N TRP A 49 18.84 -5.77 -1.85
CA TRP A 49 17.74 -6.73 -1.80
C TRP A 49 17.08 -6.74 -0.44
N MET A 50 15.77 -6.99 -0.42
CA MET A 50 15.05 -7.33 0.80
C MET A 50 15.57 -8.65 1.37
N ALA A 51 15.35 -8.86 2.66
CA ALA A 51 15.66 -10.14 3.30
C ALA A 51 14.79 -11.27 2.73
N GLU A 52 13.50 -10.98 2.52
CA GLU A 52 12.48 -11.96 2.15
C GLU A 52 11.79 -11.63 0.83
N GLY A 53 11.40 -12.66 0.08
CA GLY A 53 10.62 -12.50 -1.15
C GLY A 53 9.19 -12.13 -0.81
N ARG A 54 8.63 -11.12 -1.48
CA ARG A 54 7.27 -10.60 -1.17
C ARG A 54 6.43 -10.44 -2.43
N ASP A 55 5.59 -11.41 -2.73
CA ASP A 55 4.54 -11.33 -3.74
C ASP A 55 3.26 -10.71 -3.16
N GLU A 56 2.46 -10.05 -4.00
CA GLU A 56 1.23 -9.34 -3.62
C GLU A 56 1.39 -8.35 -2.45
N CYS A 57 2.57 -7.74 -2.34
CA CYS A 57 2.90 -6.76 -1.31
C CYS A 57 2.41 -5.34 -1.66
N GLN A 58 2.40 -4.46 -0.66
CA GLN A 58 1.99 -3.06 -0.81
C GLN A 58 3.19 -2.12 -0.59
N GLY A 59 3.38 -1.16 -1.50
CA GLY A 59 4.40 -0.12 -1.39
C GLY A 59 3.84 1.15 -0.75
N LEU A 60 4.60 1.74 0.16
CA LEU A 60 4.23 2.95 0.90
C LEU A 60 5.45 3.87 1.03
N GLY A 61 5.26 5.17 0.80
CA GLY A 61 6.24 6.18 1.20
C GLY A 61 6.08 6.49 2.70
N MET A 62 7.18 6.50 3.45
CA MET A 62 7.16 6.86 4.87
C MET A 62 7.42 8.37 5.04
N GLY A 63 6.81 8.97 6.07
CA GLY A 63 6.91 10.40 6.38
C GLY A 63 8.35 10.93 6.51
N THR A 64 8.50 12.24 6.29
CA THR A 64 9.76 13.01 6.29
C THR A 64 10.90 12.45 5.44
N GLY A 65 10.58 11.79 4.31
CA GLY A 65 11.58 11.46 3.28
C GLY A 65 12.57 10.37 3.67
N VAL A 66 12.28 9.58 4.72
CA VAL A 66 13.25 8.65 5.31
C VAL A 66 13.21 7.26 4.66
N GLY A 67 12.14 6.87 3.95
CA GLY A 67 12.17 5.55 3.31
C GLY A 67 10.97 5.07 2.51
N PHE A 68 11.18 3.92 1.89
CA PHE A 68 10.21 3.15 1.14
C PHE A 68 9.84 1.88 1.93
N CYS A 69 8.58 1.72 2.30
CA CYS A 69 8.07 0.58 3.03
C CYS A 69 7.40 -0.42 2.07
N VAL A 70 7.76 -1.69 2.21
CA VAL A 70 7.13 -2.83 1.56
C VAL A 70 6.39 -3.61 2.64
N LEU A 71 5.07 -3.52 2.61
CA LEU A 71 4.19 -4.09 3.63
C LEU A 71 3.62 -5.43 3.17
N SER A 72 3.65 -6.43 4.08
CA SER A 72 3.06 -7.74 3.90
C SER A 72 3.57 -8.46 2.63
N GLY A 73 2.67 -9.17 1.95
CA GLY A 73 2.96 -10.12 0.88
C GLY A 73 3.27 -11.51 1.42
N TYR A 74 3.69 -12.39 0.53
CA TYR A 74 4.07 -13.76 0.87
C TYR A 74 5.28 -14.23 0.05
N ALA A 75 5.97 -15.25 0.54
CA ALA A 75 7.09 -15.88 -0.15
C ALA A 75 6.60 -17.01 -1.07
N THR A 76 7.45 -17.51 -1.97
CA THR A 76 7.11 -18.55 -2.95
C THR A 76 6.55 -19.82 -2.28
N GLU A 77 7.15 -20.22 -1.16
CA GLU A 77 6.77 -21.41 -0.40
C GLU A 77 5.49 -21.23 0.44
N SER A 78 5.04 -19.98 0.60
CA SER A 78 3.89 -19.62 1.44
C SER A 78 2.81 -18.88 0.67
N GLN A 79 2.65 -19.18 -0.63
CA GLN A 79 1.65 -18.55 -1.51
C GLN A 79 0.27 -18.44 -0.86
N GLY A 80 -0.28 -17.22 -0.85
CA GLY A 80 -1.57 -16.87 -0.26
C GLY A 80 -1.56 -16.66 1.26
N ARG A 81 -0.46 -16.94 1.96
CA ARG A 81 -0.33 -16.71 3.41
C ARG A 81 0.33 -15.36 3.68
N PHE A 82 -0.48 -14.32 3.73
CA PHE A 82 -0.01 -12.94 3.89
C PHE A 82 0.65 -12.72 5.24
N ARG A 83 1.85 -12.13 5.19
CA ARG A 83 2.66 -11.80 6.36
C ARG A 83 2.12 -10.58 7.09
N GLN A 84 2.36 -10.53 8.40
CA GLN A 84 2.05 -9.37 9.23
C GLN A 84 3.20 -8.36 9.35
N ASP A 85 4.35 -8.70 8.78
CA ASP A 85 5.55 -7.87 8.79
C ASP A 85 5.76 -7.13 7.45
N GLY A 86 6.77 -6.28 7.42
CA GLY A 86 7.24 -5.60 6.23
C GLY A 86 8.73 -5.31 6.31
N GLU A 87 9.22 -4.53 5.36
CA GLU A 87 10.59 -4.00 5.35
C GLU A 87 10.59 -2.54 4.91
N VAL A 88 11.44 -1.73 5.53
CA VAL A 88 11.64 -0.32 5.18
C VAL A 88 13.04 -0.11 4.66
N TYR A 89 13.16 0.41 3.44
CA TYR A 89 14.41 0.84 2.84
C TYR A 89 14.74 2.27 3.27
N ASP A 90 15.92 2.46 3.85
CA ASP A 90 16.51 3.78 4.11
C ASP A 90 17.48 4.16 2.97
N PRO A 91 17.19 5.20 2.17
CA PRO A 91 18.07 5.65 1.09
C PRO A 91 19.43 6.19 1.57
N MET A 92 19.53 6.67 2.81
CA MET A 92 20.76 7.21 3.38
C MET A 92 21.76 6.11 3.72
N THR A 93 21.28 5.04 4.37
CA THR A 93 22.11 3.86 4.70
C THR A 93 22.14 2.81 3.59
N LYS A 94 21.25 2.95 2.59
CA LYS A 94 21.06 2.01 1.47
C LYS A 94 20.78 0.58 1.95
N SER A 95 20.00 0.46 3.01
CA SER A 95 19.74 -0.81 3.67
C SER A 95 18.27 -0.96 4.03
N TRP A 96 17.80 -2.20 4.06
CA TRP A 96 16.48 -2.56 4.56
C TRP A 96 16.49 -2.80 6.07
N SER A 97 15.36 -2.56 6.71
CA SER A 97 15.11 -2.90 8.12
C SER A 97 13.73 -3.53 8.24
N ARG A 98 13.64 -4.66 8.93
CA ARG A 98 12.39 -5.38 9.12
C ARG A 98 11.47 -4.62 10.07
N ILE A 99 10.18 -4.63 9.76
CA ILE A 99 9.13 -4.04 10.59
C ILE A 99 8.16 -5.15 11.00
N GLU A 100 8.14 -5.48 12.29
CA GLU A 100 7.27 -6.53 12.81
C GLU A 100 5.87 -5.98 13.08
N ASN A 101 4.85 -6.83 12.93
CA ASN A 101 3.46 -6.51 13.29
C ASN A 101 2.94 -5.19 12.67
N ALA A 102 3.40 -4.86 11.47
CA ALA A 102 3.00 -3.66 10.73
C ALA A 102 1.65 -3.82 10.03
N TRP A 103 1.24 -5.07 9.77
CA TRP A 103 -0.04 -5.41 9.18
C TRP A 103 -0.87 -6.28 10.14
N PRO A 104 -1.97 -5.77 10.70
CA PRO A 104 -2.70 -6.45 11.77
C PRO A 104 -3.63 -7.56 11.28
N PHE A 105 -3.71 -7.80 9.96
CA PHE A 105 -4.66 -8.74 9.36
C PHE A 105 -3.92 -9.94 8.75
N PRO A 106 -3.73 -11.03 9.51
CA PRO A 106 -3.12 -12.23 8.98
C PRO A 106 -3.92 -12.74 7.77
N ASP A 107 -3.21 -13.31 6.79
CA ASP A 107 -3.80 -13.93 5.60
C ASP A 107 -4.70 -13.01 4.76
N THR A 108 -4.63 -11.70 4.98
CA THR A 108 -5.37 -10.68 4.24
C THR A 108 -4.40 -9.81 3.46
N SER A 109 -4.64 -9.63 2.16
CA SER A 109 -3.84 -8.72 1.35
C SER A 109 -4.04 -7.25 1.76
N PRO A 110 -2.97 -6.47 1.97
CA PRO A 110 -3.08 -5.01 2.14
C PRO A 110 -3.37 -4.26 0.82
N ARG A 111 -3.26 -4.96 -0.31
CA ARG A 111 -3.36 -4.38 -1.66
C ARG A 111 -4.77 -3.84 -1.92
N GLY A 112 -4.84 -2.61 -2.44
CA GLY A 112 -6.10 -1.91 -2.74
C GLY A 112 -6.90 -1.48 -1.51
N ARG A 113 -6.50 -1.88 -0.31
CA ARG A 113 -7.21 -1.57 0.93
C ARG A 113 -6.56 -0.47 1.75
N THR A 114 -5.39 0.02 1.36
CA THR A 114 -4.59 0.90 2.20
C THR A 114 -4.19 2.20 1.50
N VAL A 115 -4.12 3.29 2.27
CA VAL A 115 -3.41 4.53 1.89
C VAL A 115 -2.59 5.03 3.04
N VAL A 116 -1.56 5.80 2.71
CA VAL A 116 -0.81 6.54 3.70
C VAL A 116 -1.17 8.01 3.63
N ASP A 117 -1.52 8.58 4.77
CA ASP A 117 -1.48 10.03 4.95
C ASP A 117 -0.02 10.42 5.08
N THR A 118 0.46 11.35 4.25
CA THR A 118 1.85 11.83 4.29
C THR A 118 1.97 13.25 4.85
N ARG A 119 0.88 13.84 5.38
CA ARG A 119 0.91 15.16 6.05
C ARG A 119 1.53 15.06 7.44
N GLY A 120 2.80 14.69 7.49
CA GLY A 120 3.63 14.72 8.70
C GLY A 120 3.46 13.57 9.69
N SER A 121 2.54 12.64 9.44
CA SER A 121 2.41 11.38 10.21
C SER A 121 2.51 10.20 9.24
N SER A 122 3.18 9.11 9.62
CA SER A 122 3.23 7.88 8.82
C SER A 122 1.99 7.03 9.12
N ARG A 123 0.81 7.56 8.80
CA ARG A 123 -0.47 6.93 9.16
C ARG A 123 -1.02 6.13 7.99
N LEU A 124 -1.25 4.84 8.19
CA LEU A 124 -1.87 3.92 7.24
C LEU A 124 -3.38 3.86 7.49
N CYS A 125 -4.20 4.38 6.59
CA CYS A 125 -5.64 4.14 6.62
C CYS A 125 -5.95 2.86 5.85
N CYS A 126 -6.46 1.84 6.55
CA CYS A 126 -6.99 0.61 5.98
C CYS A 126 -8.52 0.71 5.80
N PHE A 127 -9.01 0.24 4.68
CA PHE A 127 -10.41 0.21 4.31
C PHE A 127 -10.86 -1.23 4.15
N SER A 128 -11.80 -1.64 4.99
CA SER A 128 -12.30 -3.01 5.02
C SER A 128 -13.81 -3.07 5.06
N THR A 129 -14.36 -4.09 4.42
CA THR A 129 -15.77 -4.50 4.52
C THR A 129 -15.98 -5.52 5.64
N ASP A 130 -14.90 -6.08 6.18
CA ASP A 130 -14.93 -7.07 7.25
C ASP A 130 -15.30 -6.40 8.58
N ARG A 131 -16.24 -6.99 9.31
CA ARG A 131 -16.71 -6.48 10.60
C ARG A 131 -15.86 -6.96 11.77
N GLU A 132 -15.20 -8.10 11.66
CA GLU A 132 -14.35 -8.63 12.75
C GLU A 132 -13.08 -7.80 12.89
N LEU A 133 -12.54 -7.36 11.76
CA LEU A 133 -11.41 -6.43 11.68
C LEU A 133 -11.69 -5.04 12.29
N GLN A 134 -12.95 -4.75 12.67
CA GLN A 134 -13.37 -3.47 13.25
C GLN A 134 -13.25 -3.39 14.78
N SER A 135 -13.06 -4.52 15.45
CA SER A 135 -12.92 -4.56 16.91
C SER A 135 -11.63 -3.87 17.39
N GLN A 136 -10.62 -3.77 16.51
CA GLN A 136 -9.36 -3.06 16.72
C GLN A 136 -9.25 -1.88 15.74
N ARG A 137 -9.85 -0.75 16.11
CA ARG A 137 -9.95 0.44 15.23
C ARG A 137 -8.62 1.13 14.93
N GLN A 138 -7.65 0.97 15.82
CA GLN A 138 -6.34 1.60 15.72
C GLN A 138 -5.28 0.59 16.14
N TRP A 139 -4.20 0.55 15.37
CA TRP A 139 -3.02 -0.24 15.63
C TRP A 139 -1.80 0.64 15.46
N GLU A 140 -0.81 0.48 16.32
CA GLU A 140 0.43 1.22 16.22
C GLU A 140 1.60 0.24 16.20
N SER A 141 2.47 0.36 15.20
CA SER A 141 3.74 -0.37 15.14
C SER A 141 4.89 0.63 15.14
N ARG A 142 5.80 0.47 16.10
CA ARG A 142 6.97 1.33 16.30
C ARG A 142 8.24 0.50 16.21
N ASP A 143 9.26 1.06 15.59
CA ASP A 143 10.61 0.58 15.80
C ASP A 143 11.09 0.95 17.21
N GLY A 144 11.80 0.03 17.87
CA GLY A 144 12.55 0.35 19.09
C GLY A 144 13.60 1.44 18.86
N SER A 145 14.06 1.61 17.62
CA SER A 145 14.95 2.71 17.20
C SER A 145 14.25 4.08 17.06
N ARG A 146 12.91 4.12 17.15
CA ARG A 146 12.05 5.29 16.87
C ARG A 146 12.23 5.91 15.47
N LYS A 147 12.93 5.24 14.56
CA LYS A 147 13.18 5.72 13.19
C LYS A 147 11.90 5.81 12.37
N TRP A 148 10.91 4.97 12.66
CA TRP A 148 9.60 4.99 12.02
C TRP A 148 8.51 4.64 13.05
N ASN A 149 7.32 5.21 12.82
CA ASN A 149 6.05 4.83 13.44
C ASN A 149 5.08 4.50 12.31
N LEU A 150 4.24 3.48 12.46
CA LEU A 150 3.16 3.17 11.53
C LEU A 150 1.86 3.09 12.32
N ASP A 151 1.01 4.09 12.13
CA ASP A 151 -0.31 4.17 12.76
C ASP A 151 -1.34 3.64 11.78
N VAL A 152 -1.87 2.43 12.01
CA VAL A 152 -2.92 1.85 11.17
C VAL A 152 -4.30 2.21 11.73
N GLU A 153 -5.11 2.92 10.95
CA GLU A 153 -6.52 3.19 11.27
C GLU A 153 -7.42 2.38 10.34
N VAL A 154 -8.42 1.72 10.91
CA VAL A 154 -9.39 0.93 10.13
C VAL A 154 -10.66 1.74 9.92
N THR A 155 -10.93 2.09 8.66
CA THR A 155 -12.16 2.76 8.23
C THR A 155 -13.12 1.78 7.58
N GLN A 156 -14.36 1.76 8.10
CA GLN A 156 -15.42 0.93 7.54
C GLN A 156 -15.93 1.51 6.22
N LEU A 157 -15.98 0.65 5.21
CA LEU A 157 -16.64 1.00 3.94
C LEU A 157 -18.17 0.96 4.09
N PRO A 158 -18.89 1.89 3.46
CA PRO A 158 -20.34 2.03 3.61
C PRO A 158 -21.09 0.93 2.86
N THR A 159 -20.43 0.26 1.91
CA THR A 159 -20.99 -0.83 1.11
C THR A 159 -19.94 -1.92 0.92
N SER A 160 -20.38 -3.14 0.66
CA SER A 160 -19.51 -4.23 0.21
C SER A 160 -19.19 -4.07 -1.27
N GLY A 161 -17.92 -4.27 -1.63
CA GLY A 161 -17.43 -4.22 -3.02
C GLY A 161 -16.54 -5.41 -3.33
N SER A 162 -16.28 -5.66 -4.63
CA SER A 162 -15.28 -6.66 -5.04
C SER A 162 -13.86 -6.16 -4.87
N SER A 163 -13.65 -4.85 -4.97
CA SER A 163 -12.34 -4.23 -4.89
C SER A 163 -12.45 -2.83 -4.33
N VAL A 164 -11.51 -2.49 -3.48
CA VAL A 164 -11.34 -1.16 -2.91
C VAL A 164 -10.11 -0.58 -3.58
N TYR A 165 -10.14 0.71 -3.86
CA TYR A 165 -9.00 1.48 -4.30
C TYR A 165 -9.05 2.75 -3.52
N VAL A 166 -7.90 3.23 -3.13
CA VAL A 166 -7.83 4.45 -2.36
C VAL A 166 -6.63 5.24 -2.83
N GLY A 167 -6.82 6.53 -3.07
CA GLY A 167 -5.78 7.50 -3.37
C GLY A 167 -5.85 8.65 -2.37
N SER A 168 -4.75 9.36 -2.21
CA SER A 168 -4.69 10.58 -1.40
C SER A 168 -4.48 11.78 -2.33
N SER A 169 -5.23 12.86 -2.11
CA SER A 169 -5.07 14.14 -2.80
C SER A 169 -5.36 15.27 -1.82
N GLY A 170 -4.41 16.17 -1.60
CA GLY A 170 -4.65 17.37 -0.79
C GLY A 170 -5.14 17.10 0.66
N GLY A 171 -4.77 15.97 1.27
CA GLY A 171 -5.22 15.57 2.60
C GLY A 171 -6.63 14.96 2.65
N GLU A 172 -7.22 14.66 1.49
CA GLU A 172 -8.45 13.87 1.38
C GLU A 172 -8.12 12.46 0.86
N SER A 173 -8.81 11.44 1.40
CA SER A 173 -8.79 10.09 0.84
C SER A 173 -9.93 9.93 -0.16
N VAL A 174 -9.59 9.71 -1.42
CA VAL A 174 -10.58 9.32 -2.43
C VAL A 174 -10.61 7.80 -2.47
N VAL A 175 -11.77 7.21 -2.21
CA VAL A 175 -11.96 5.76 -2.13
C VAL A 175 -12.91 5.34 -3.26
N MET A 176 -12.37 4.61 -4.22
CA MET A 176 -13.16 3.95 -5.24
C MET A 176 -13.53 2.55 -4.74
N ILE A 177 -14.83 2.26 -4.69
CA ILE A 177 -15.35 0.92 -4.39
C ILE A 177 -15.90 0.37 -5.69
N VAL A 178 -15.14 -0.51 -6.35
CA VAL A 178 -15.62 -1.11 -7.60
C VAL A 178 -16.60 -2.24 -7.26
N GLY A 179 -17.81 -2.09 -7.80
CA GLY A 179 -18.93 -3.02 -7.63
C GLY A 179 -18.66 -4.38 -8.29
N ARG A 180 -19.38 -5.41 -7.84
CA ARG A 180 -19.33 -6.75 -8.44
C ARG A 180 -19.95 -6.69 -9.84
N ARG A 181 -19.69 -7.70 -10.67
CA ARG A 181 -20.15 -7.84 -12.08
C ARG A 181 -21.63 -7.49 -12.35
N GLU A 182 -22.49 -7.47 -11.33
CA GLU A 182 -23.94 -7.19 -11.44
C GLU A 182 -24.40 -5.91 -10.71
N THR A 183 -23.51 -5.18 -10.02
CA THR A 183 -23.82 -3.92 -9.33
C THR A 183 -22.95 -2.78 -9.84
N LYS A 184 -23.55 -1.59 -10.02
CA LYS A 184 -22.78 -0.37 -10.35
C LYS A 184 -21.68 -0.17 -9.30
N GLY A 185 -20.46 0.12 -9.72
CA GLY A 185 -19.41 0.55 -8.81
C GLY A 185 -19.68 1.98 -8.32
N LEU A 186 -19.07 2.34 -7.19
CA LEU A 186 -19.25 3.63 -6.54
C LEU A 186 -17.89 4.31 -6.36
N LEU A 187 -17.76 5.55 -6.86
CA LEU A 187 -16.66 6.43 -6.50
C LEU A 187 -17.11 7.31 -5.33
N MET A 188 -16.38 7.23 -4.23
CA MET A 188 -16.71 7.89 -2.98
C MET A 188 -15.48 8.67 -2.49
N LYS A 189 -15.68 9.70 -1.67
CA LYS A 189 -14.59 10.39 -0.98
C LYS A 189 -14.87 10.53 0.50
N THR A 190 -13.81 10.50 1.29
CA THR A 190 -13.84 10.71 2.74
C THR A 190 -12.60 11.50 3.18
N THR A 191 -12.73 12.33 4.21
CA THR A 191 -11.60 13.12 4.73
C THR A 191 -10.83 12.30 5.76
N THR A 192 -9.49 12.34 5.73
CA THR A 192 -8.65 11.67 6.75
C THR A 192 -8.63 12.41 8.08
N GLU A 193 -9.02 13.69 8.10
CA GLU A 193 -9.10 14.52 9.29
C GLU A 193 -10.55 14.81 9.74
N LYS A 194 -10.72 14.85 11.08
CA LYS A 194 -11.90 15.30 11.87
C LYS A 194 -13.32 14.89 11.44
N ASN A 195 -13.50 13.96 10.50
CA ASN A 195 -14.78 13.34 10.12
C ASN A 195 -14.57 11.97 9.42
N ALA A 196 -13.55 11.21 9.84
CA ALA A 196 -13.28 9.87 9.30
C ALA A 196 -14.56 9.01 9.34
N GLY A 197 -14.99 8.51 8.17
CA GLY A 197 -16.22 7.72 8.03
C GLY A 197 -17.47 8.48 7.58
N LYS A 198 -17.40 9.81 7.38
CA LYS A 198 -18.43 10.52 6.60
C LYS A 198 -18.10 10.37 5.12
N TRP A 199 -19.03 9.75 4.40
CA TRP A 199 -18.88 9.43 2.98
C TRP A 199 -19.66 10.43 2.13
N SER A 200 -19.05 10.90 1.05
CA SER A 200 -19.76 11.62 0.00
C SER A 200 -19.61 10.90 -1.34
N HIS A 201 -20.74 10.73 -2.02
CA HIS A 201 -20.78 10.20 -3.37
C HIS A 201 -20.13 11.20 -4.32
N VAL A 202 -19.27 10.69 -5.20
CA VAL A 202 -18.63 11.50 -6.26
C VAL A 202 -19.27 11.17 -7.59
N ASN A 203 -19.31 9.89 -7.98
CA ASN A 203 -19.89 9.43 -9.23
C ASN A 203 -20.17 7.91 -9.22
N ASP A 204 -21.09 7.49 -10.08
CA ASP A 204 -21.28 6.07 -10.43
C ASP A 204 -20.16 5.62 -11.38
N ILE A 205 -19.63 4.41 -11.15
CA ILE A 205 -18.64 3.80 -12.05
C ILE A 205 -19.40 3.01 -13.14
N PRO A 206 -19.13 3.26 -14.43
CA PRO A 206 -19.79 2.55 -15.53
C PRO A 206 -19.60 1.03 -15.46
N PHE A 207 -20.56 0.29 -16.02
CA PHE A 207 -20.43 -1.15 -16.20
C PHE A 207 -19.21 -1.51 -17.07
N GLY A 208 -18.49 -2.58 -16.72
CA GLY A 208 -17.32 -3.05 -17.46
C GLY A 208 -15.98 -2.46 -17.01
N PHE A 209 -15.96 -1.56 -16.02
CA PHE A 209 -14.70 -1.14 -15.40
C PHE A 209 -14.07 -2.33 -14.66
N SER A 210 -12.78 -2.61 -14.93
CA SER A 210 -12.14 -3.84 -14.44
C SER A 210 -12.12 -3.88 -12.90
N THR A 211 -12.34 -5.06 -12.32
CA THR A 211 -12.27 -5.31 -10.87
C THR A 211 -10.85 -5.69 -10.42
N LEU A 212 -9.82 -5.39 -11.21
CA LEU A 212 -8.44 -5.79 -10.93
C LEU A 212 -7.52 -4.57 -11.03
N PRO A 213 -7.30 -3.82 -9.93
CA PRO A 213 -6.23 -2.84 -9.91
C PRO A 213 -4.87 -3.52 -9.98
N PHE A 214 -4.07 -3.13 -10.95
CA PHE A 214 -2.68 -3.53 -11.01
C PHE A 214 -1.75 -2.61 -10.19
N SER A 215 -2.20 -1.43 -9.74
CA SER A 215 -1.35 -0.52 -8.94
C SER A 215 -2.13 0.59 -8.18
N HIS A 216 -1.50 1.07 -7.10
CA HIS A 216 -1.83 2.30 -6.37
C HIS A 216 -0.98 3.45 -6.94
N ALA A 217 -1.56 4.63 -7.11
CA ALA A 217 -0.83 5.85 -7.47
C ALA A 217 -1.28 6.98 -6.53
N SER A 218 -0.35 7.54 -5.76
CA SER A 218 -0.54 8.82 -5.06
C SER A 218 -0.19 9.95 -6.03
N ILE A 219 -1.14 10.83 -6.31
CA ILE A 219 -0.88 12.04 -7.09
C ILE A 219 -0.71 13.19 -6.11
N TYR A 220 0.51 13.72 -6.02
CA TYR A 220 0.76 15.00 -5.36
C TYR A 220 0.50 16.11 -6.40
N VAL A 221 -0.47 16.97 -6.13
CA VAL A 221 -0.69 18.24 -6.85
C VAL A 221 -0.44 19.39 -5.90
#